data_AF-A0A8J7S8L5-F1
#
_entry.id   AF-A0A8J7S8L5-F1
#
_cell.length_a   1.000
_cell.length_b   1.000
_cell.length_c   1.000
_cell.angle_alpha   90.00
_cell.angle_beta   90.00
_cell.angle_gamma   90.00
#
_symmetry.space_group_name_H-M   'P 1'
#
loop_
_entity.id
_entity.type
_entity.pdbx_description
1 polymer ?
#
loop_
_entity_poly.entity_id
_entity_poly.type
_entity_poly.pdbx_seq_one_letter_code
_entity_poly.pdbx_strand_id
1 'polypeptide(L)'
;MKIKLLLCLFVAAFFGMQQAAAQNYIVIEDFEDPDGVTIPLNDMTGGEAVEEDDVYEVVENPDPSDVNPSDQVLQYTRAHDGVPWGGFWSEVWEPLDMDEMKYTHYQVWKPRISPVVFKVEGSEETEDFEFESMEEQTVTEGWETMTFHYPDAAGEYPVIAVMPDFADPVDLDENIVIYLDNIILSDSPDDPIATAAEQNELPVHLALKQNYPNPFNPTTNIRFELNSSDHVTLNVYDIQGQRITTLINNEFRNPGEHEVHFNAEGLPSGKYFYRLETSERSITRAMTLVK
;
A
#
# COMPACT_ATOMS: atom_id res chain seq x y z
N MET A 1 -14.36 -72.81 -0.57
CA MET A 1 -13.09 -72.18 -1.01
C MET A 1 -13.21 -71.84 -2.49
N LYS A 2 -13.69 -70.65 -2.84
CA LYS A 2 -13.72 -70.10 -4.21
C LYS A 2 -13.41 -68.62 -4.11
N ILE A 3 -12.22 -68.26 -4.60
CA ILE A 3 -11.70 -66.89 -4.70
C ILE A 3 -12.48 -66.20 -5.82
N LYS A 4 -13.10 -65.05 -5.52
CA LYS A 4 -13.63 -64.12 -6.53
C LYS A 4 -12.75 -62.88 -6.53
N LEU A 5 -12.10 -62.69 -7.66
CA LEU A 5 -11.39 -61.51 -8.12
C LEU A 5 -12.38 -60.34 -8.20
N LEU A 6 -12.12 -59.23 -7.51
CA LEU A 6 -12.76 -57.95 -7.83
C LEU A 6 -11.66 -56.91 -8.03
N LEU A 7 -11.49 -56.58 -9.31
CA LEU A 7 -10.69 -55.49 -9.83
C LEU A 7 -11.45 -54.20 -9.53
N CYS A 8 -10.98 -53.39 -8.58
CA CYS A 8 -11.49 -52.03 -8.40
C CYS A 8 -10.41 -51.04 -8.84
N LEU A 9 -10.81 -50.21 -9.80
CA LEU A 9 -10.08 -49.13 -10.43
C LEU A 9 -9.34 -48.26 -9.39
N PHE A 10 -8.04 -48.06 -9.64
CA PHE A 10 -7.35 -46.85 -9.22
C PHE A 10 -7.98 -45.67 -9.97
N VAL A 11 -8.85 -44.90 -9.32
CA VAL A 11 -9.08 -43.51 -9.70
C VAL A 11 -8.00 -42.72 -8.99
N ALA A 12 -6.85 -42.57 -9.65
CA ALA A 12 -5.92 -41.51 -9.28
C ALA A 12 -6.64 -40.20 -9.61
N ALA A 13 -7.19 -39.54 -8.59
CA ALA A 13 -7.57 -38.15 -8.70
C ALA A 13 -6.29 -37.37 -9.01
N PHE A 14 -6.08 -37.06 -10.28
CA PHE A 14 -5.21 -35.97 -10.69
C PHE A 14 -5.87 -34.71 -10.15
N PHE A 15 -5.59 -34.36 -8.90
CA PHE A 15 -5.63 -32.98 -8.46
C PHE A 15 -4.54 -32.29 -9.28
N GLY A 16 -4.93 -31.71 -10.42
CA GLY A 16 -4.12 -30.66 -10.98
C GLY A 16 -4.08 -29.57 -9.92
N MET A 17 -2.91 -29.36 -9.31
CA MET A 17 -2.57 -28.03 -8.84
C MET A 17 -2.65 -27.16 -10.08
N GLN A 18 -3.82 -26.56 -10.31
CA GLN A 18 -3.90 -25.39 -11.14
C GLN A 18 -3.13 -24.36 -10.33
N GLN A 19 -1.88 -24.13 -10.73
CA GLN A 19 -1.11 -23.02 -10.22
C GLN A 19 -2.01 -21.81 -10.42
N ALA A 20 -2.46 -21.19 -9.32
CA ALA A 20 -3.15 -19.91 -9.40
C ALA A 20 -2.27 -19.01 -10.28
N ALA A 21 -2.88 -18.34 -11.26
CA ALA A 21 -2.13 -17.33 -12.00
C ALA A 21 -1.58 -16.33 -10.97
N ALA A 22 -0.35 -15.85 -11.17
CA ALA A 22 0.17 -14.77 -10.34
C ALA A 22 -0.81 -13.58 -10.44
N GLN A 23 -1.33 -13.13 -9.30
CA GLN A 23 -2.18 -11.96 -9.18
C GLN A 23 -1.32 -10.72 -9.42
N ASN A 24 -1.80 -9.77 -10.21
CA ASN A 24 -1.14 -8.47 -10.31
C ASN A 24 -1.72 -7.56 -9.24
N TYR A 25 -0.85 -6.91 -8.47
CA TYR A 25 -1.25 -5.92 -7.49
C TYR A 25 -0.25 -4.77 -7.44
N ILE A 26 -0.70 -3.64 -6.88
CA ILE A 26 0.07 -2.43 -6.63
C ILE A 26 -0.17 -2.04 -5.17
N VAL A 27 0.90 -1.92 -4.39
CA VAL A 27 0.84 -1.38 -3.04
C VAL A 27 0.71 0.14 -3.12
N ILE A 28 -0.43 0.65 -2.70
CA ILE A 28 -0.70 2.10 -2.62
C ILE A 28 0.03 2.68 -1.40
N GLU A 29 -0.14 2.05 -0.24
CA GLU A 29 0.51 2.43 1.02
C GLU A 29 0.59 1.23 1.98
N ASP A 30 1.79 1.02 2.54
CA ASP A 30 2.10 -0.03 3.53
C ASP A 30 2.59 0.57 4.86
N PHE A 31 2.76 1.89 4.97
CA PHE A 31 3.16 2.61 6.20
C PHE A 31 4.53 2.20 6.78
N GLU A 32 5.35 1.50 6.00
CA GLU A 32 6.65 0.96 6.41
C GLU A 32 7.83 1.87 5.99
N ASP A 33 7.57 3.08 5.48
CA ASP A 33 8.67 3.98 5.12
C ASP A 33 9.47 4.37 6.39
N PRO A 34 10.79 4.10 6.43
CA PRO A 34 11.59 4.28 7.65
C PRO A 34 11.81 5.74 8.05
N ASP A 35 11.50 6.71 7.17
CA ASP A 35 11.51 8.13 7.48
C ASP A 35 10.07 8.66 7.76
N GLY A 36 9.07 7.78 7.84
CA GLY A 36 7.67 8.10 8.13
C GLY A 36 6.95 8.82 7.00
N VAL A 37 7.42 8.66 5.76
CA VAL A 37 6.81 9.28 4.58
C VAL A 37 5.61 8.43 4.14
N THR A 38 4.42 9.01 4.19
CA THR A 38 3.17 8.38 3.74
C THR A 38 2.53 9.18 2.62
N ILE A 39 1.55 8.58 1.94
CA ILE A 39 0.55 9.37 1.19
C ILE A 39 -0.09 10.43 2.12
N PRO A 40 -0.50 11.61 1.62
CA PRO A 40 -1.10 12.64 2.47
C PRO A 40 -2.39 12.18 3.16
N LEU A 41 -2.41 12.15 4.50
CA LEU A 41 -3.59 11.75 5.27
C LEU A 41 -4.46 12.97 5.58
N ASN A 42 -5.37 13.31 4.66
CA ASN A 42 -6.25 14.47 4.83
C ASN A 42 -7.56 14.05 5.48
N ASP A 43 -7.85 14.61 6.64
CA ASP A 43 -9.05 14.30 7.41
C ASP A 43 -10.36 14.66 6.66
N MET A 44 -11.35 13.76 6.73
CA MET A 44 -12.66 13.89 6.07
C MET A 44 -13.79 14.41 6.98
N THR A 45 -13.49 14.83 8.22
CA THR A 45 -14.54 15.28 9.16
C THR A 45 -15.02 16.71 8.89
N GLY A 46 -14.36 17.45 8.00
CA GLY A 46 -14.94 18.65 7.38
C GLY A 46 -14.84 19.95 8.20
N GLY A 47 -14.03 19.99 9.27
CA GLY A 47 -13.72 21.23 9.99
C GLY A 47 -14.89 21.86 10.77
N GLU A 48 -16.07 21.23 10.80
CA GLU A 48 -17.14 21.58 11.73
C GLU A 48 -16.82 20.95 13.09
N ALA A 49 -16.05 21.69 13.89
CA ALA A 49 -15.64 21.34 15.26
C ALA A 49 -14.76 20.07 15.35
N VAL A 50 -13.55 20.19 14.83
CA VAL A 50 -12.38 19.43 15.29
C VAL A 50 -12.18 19.78 16.78
N GLU A 51 -12.63 18.93 17.69
CA GLU A 51 -11.79 18.71 18.88
C GLU A 51 -10.54 17.97 18.37
N GLU A 52 -9.38 18.25 18.95
CA GLU A 52 -8.04 17.79 18.54
C GLU A 52 -7.83 16.25 18.61
N ASP A 53 -8.90 15.47 18.47
CA ASP A 53 -9.01 14.07 18.85
C ASP A 53 -8.92 13.10 17.66
N ASP A 54 -9.35 13.51 16.46
CA ASP A 54 -9.15 12.71 15.25
C ASP A 54 -7.70 12.84 14.78
N VAL A 55 -6.91 11.78 15.02
CA VAL A 55 -5.45 11.80 14.84
C VAL A 55 -4.98 10.59 14.05
N TYR A 56 -4.10 10.84 13.08
CA TYR A 56 -3.38 9.85 12.29
C TYR A 56 -1.91 9.77 12.72
N GLU A 57 -1.43 8.59 13.04
CA GLU A 57 -0.03 8.36 13.42
C GLU A 57 0.46 7.00 12.92
N VAL A 58 1.63 6.95 12.28
CA VAL A 58 2.29 5.68 12.00
C VAL A 58 2.96 5.19 13.27
N VAL A 59 2.57 4.00 13.74
CA VAL A 59 3.02 3.41 15.01
C VAL A 59 3.57 2.00 14.78
N GLU A 60 4.30 1.45 15.77
CA GLU A 60 4.62 0.02 15.77
C GLU A 60 3.32 -0.80 15.73
N ASN A 61 3.29 -1.86 14.91
CA ASN A 61 2.14 -2.75 14.80
C ASN A 61 1.78 -3.31 16.19
N PRO A 62 0.57 -3.03 16.71
CA PRO A 62 0.16 -3.47 18.04
C PRO A 62 -0.16 -4.97 18.11
N ASP A 63 -0.39 -5.62 16.97
CA ASP A 63 -0.81 -7.02 16.88
C ASP A 63 -0.16 -7.74 15.66
N PRO A 64 1.17 -7.87 15.63
CA PRO A 64 1.86 -8.54 14.53
C PRO A 64 1.51 -10.03 14.53
N SER A 65 1.11 -10.54 13.36
CA SER A 65 0.57 -11.89 13.19
C SER A 65 0.87 -12.45 11.80
N ASP A 66 0.50 -13.70 11.53
CA ASP A 66 0.59 -14.27 10.17
C ASP A 66 -0.38 -13.58 9.19
N VAL A 67 -1.41 -12.90 9.69
CA VAL A 67 -2.38 -12.13 8.86
C VAL A 67 -1.79 -10.78 8.47
N ASN A 68 -1.16 -10.10 9.44
CA ASN A 68 -0.48 -8.83 9.24
C ASN A 68 0.91 -8.91 9.90
N PRO A 69 1.97 -9.20 9.11
CA PRO A 69 3.33 -9.32 9.63
C PRO A 69 4.11 -8.01 9.65
N SER A 70 3.46 -6.88 9.32
CA SER A 70 4.06 -5.54 9.22
C SER A 70 4.68 -5.10 10.56
N ASP A 71 5.78 -4.35 10.49
CA ASP A 71 6.43 -3.76 11.65
C ASP A 71 5.72 -2.46 12.08
N GLN A 72 5.19 -1.70 11.12
CA GLN A 72 4.49 -0.43 11.32
C GLN A 72 3.12 -0.42 10.67
N VAL A 73 2.18 0.32 11.26
CA VAL A 73 0.81 0.48 10.73
C VAL A 73 0.31 1.90 10.98
N LEU A 74 -0.74 2.31 10.25
CA LEU A 74 -1.42 3.56 10.52
C LEU A 74 -2.42 3.40 11.67
N GLN A 75 -2.24 4.15 12.75
CA GLN A 75 -3.24 4.38 13.77
C GLN A 75 -4.14 5.55 13.39
N TYR A 76 -5.45 5.35 13.49
CA TYR A 76 -6.49 6.38 13.45
C TYR A 76 -7.24 6.37 14.78
N THR A 77 -7.14 7.47 15.53
CA THR A 77 -8.03 7.71 16.67
C THR A 77 -9.29 8.35 16.15
N ARG A 78 -10.43 7.67 16.26
CA ARG A 78 -11.73 8.19 15.85
C ARG A 78 -12.48 8.77 17.05
N ALA A 79 -12.93 10.01 16.92
CA ALA A 79 -13.75 10.69 17.91
C ALA A 79 -15.12 10.02 18.11
N HIS A 80 -15.54 9.87 19.37
CA HIS A 80 -16.86 9.33 19.73
C HIS A 80 -18.03 10.23 19.32
N ASP A 81 -17.78 11.51 19.06
CA ASP A 81 -18.75 12.51 18.63
C ASP A 81 -18.45 13.05 17.22
N GLY A 82 -17.65 12.30 16.44
CA GLY A 82 -17.29 12.63 15.06
C GLY A 82 -18.44 12.46 14.05
N VAL A 83 -18.09 12.15 12.80
CA VAL A 83 -19.05 11.93 11.70
C VAL A 83 -19.03 10.48 11.20
N PRO A 84 -20.15 9.96 10.63
CA PRO A 84 -20.21 8.57 10.19
C PRO A 84 -19.13 8.18 9.18
N TRP A 85 -18.77 9.09 8.28
CA TRP A 85 -17.75 8.90 7.23
C TRP A 85 -16.32 9.26 7.69
N GLY A 86 -16.07 9.35 9.00
CA GLY A 86 -14.76 9.70 9.56
C GLY A 86 -13.66 8.76 9.05
N GLY A 87 -12.53 9.35 8.65
CA GLY A 87 -11.48 8.71 7.87
C GLY A 87 -10.67 9.76 7.11
N PHE A 88 -9.81 9.31 6.19
CA PHE A 88 -8.98 10.22 5.40
C PHE A 88 -9.18 10.06 3.90
N TRP A 89 -8.94 11.13 3.16
CA TRP A 89 -8.70 11.10 1.72
C TRP A 89 -7.24 11.43 1.43
N SER A 90 -6.73 10.92 0.30
CA SER A 90 -5.35 11.11 -0.11
C SER A 90 -5.20 11.17 -1.61
N GLU A 91 -4.36 12.09 -2.09
CA GLU A 91 -3.72 11.94 -3.40
C GLU A 91 -2.76 10.74 -3.32
N VAL A 92 -2.83 9.82 -4.28
CA VAL A 92 -1.90 8.68 -4.35
C VAL A 92 -0.60 9.09 -5.03
N TRP A 93 0.47 8.33 -4.81
CA TRP A 93 1.80 8.62 -5.37
C TRP A 93 1.81 8.70 -6.91
N GLU A 94 1.07 7.77 -7.53
CA GLU A 94 0.83 7.69 -8.97
C GLU A 94 -0.64 7.34 -9.16
N PRO A 95 -1.36 7.96 -10.12
CA PRO A 95 -2.77 7.65 -10.37
C PRO A 95 -3.00 6.16 -10.62
N LEU A 96 -4.07 5.62 -10.02
CA LEU A 96 -4.44 4.22 -10.14
C LEU A 96 -5.04 3.96 -11.52
N ASP A 97 -4.38 3.17 -12.36
CA ASP A 97 -4.96 2.68 -13.62
C ASP A 97 -5.90 1.51 -13.32
N MET A 98 -7.19 1.78 -13.45
CA MET A 98 -8.23 0.81 -13.14
C MET A 98 -8.83 0.18 -14.41
N ASP A 99 -8.16 0.17 -15.56
CA ASP A 99 -8.68 -0.52 -16.77
C ASP A 99 -8.75 -2.05 -16.58
N GLU A 100 -7.73 -2.64 -15.95
CA GLU A 100 -7.65 -4.07 -15.63
C GLU A 100 -7.70 -4.34 -14.12
N MET A 101 -7.27 -3.38 -13.30
CA MET A 101 -7.20 -3.51 -11.84
C MET A 101 -8.51 -3.03 -11.19
N LYS A 102 -9.38 -3.98 -10.80
CA LYS A 102 -10.77 -3.69 -10.39
C LYS A 102 -11.04 -3.87 -8.90
N TYR A 103 -10.03 -4.19 -8.10
CA TYR A 103 -10.20 -4.47 -6.69
C TYR A 103 -9.27 -3.61 -5.84
N THR A 104 -9.77 -3.05 -4.75
CA THR A 104 -8.92 -2.53 -3.69
C THR A 104 -9.03 -3.39 -2.46
N HIS A 105 -7.95 -3.45 -1.69
CA HIS A 105 -7.85 -4.19 -0.45
C HIS A 105 -7.20 -3.29 0.59
N TYR A 106 -7.60 -3.41 1.85
CA TYR A 106 -6.77 -2.96 2.97
C TYR A 106 -7.06 -3.77 4.21
N GLN A 107 -6.08 -3.87 5.09
CA GLN A 107 -6.22 -4.54 6.37
C GLN A 107 -6.71 -3.56 7.42
N VAL A 108 -7.69 -3.98 8.22
CA VAL A 108 -8.26 -3.18 9.31
C VAL A 108 -8.24 -3.97 10.60
N TRP A 109 -7.90 -3.29 11.69
CA TRP A 109 -8.05 -3.75 13.06
C TRP A 109 -8.87 -2.71 13.80
N LYS A 110 -9.99 -3.08 14.43
CA LYS A 110 -10.81 -2.14 15.22
C LYS A 110 -11.64 -2.83 16.30
N PRO A 111 -12.07 -2.12 17.36
CA PRO A 111 -12.74 -2.70 18.51
C PRO A 111 -14.23 -3.06 18.29
N ARG A 112 -14.79 -2.77 17.11
CA ARG A 112 -16.21 -3.02 16.80
C ARG A 112 -16.42 -3.46 15.36
N ILE A 113 -17.55 -4.12 15.12
CA ILE A 113 -18.04 -4.41 13.78
C ILE A 113 -18.83 -3.21 13.26
N SER A 114 -18.48 -2.75 12.06
CA SER A 114 -19.21 -1.72 11.34
C SER A 114 -18.86 -1.76 9.85
N PRO A 115 -19.72 -1.20 8.98
CA PRO A 115 -19.42 -1.10 7.56
C PRO A 115 -18.08 -0.42 7.31
N VAL A 116 -17.41 -0.87 6.27
CA VAL A 116 -16.12 -0.37 5.84
C VAL A 116 -16.32 0.12 4.41
N VAL A 117 -15.94 1.37 4.14
CA VAL A 117 -16.14 2.00 2.82
C VAL A 117 -14.79 2.45 2.27
N PHE A 118 -14.63 2.29 0.96
CA PHE A 118 -13.51 2.81 0.20
C PHE A 118 -14.03 3.56 -1.02
N LYS A 119 -13.40 4.68 -1.32
CA LYS A 119 -13.70 5.51 -2.48
C LYS A 119 -12.46 5.65 -3.36
N VAL A 120 -12.66 5.61 -4.67
CA VAL A 120 -11.71 6.11 -5.67
C VAL A 120 -12.33 7.33 -6.34
N GLU A 121 -11.59 8.43 -6.41
CA GLU A 121 -12.07 9.66 -7.06
C GLU A 121 -11.35 9.85 -8.40
N GLY A 122 -12.15 10.14 -9.42
CA GLY A 122 -11.68 10.36 -10.76
C GLY A 122 -11.08 11.75 -10.96
N SER A 123 -10.60 12.00 -12.17
CA SER A 123 -10.25 13.35 -12.63
C SER A 123 -11.48 14.04 -13.23
N GLU A 124 -11.32 15.21 -13.86
CA GLU A 124 -12.41 15.84 -14.64
C GLU A 124 -12.95 14.93 -15.77
N GLU A 125 -12.21 13.87 -16.13
CA GLU A 125 -12.55 12.94 -17.23
C GLU A 125 -13.13 11.60 -16.76
N THR A 126 -13.09 11.28 -15.45
CA THR A 126 -13.53 9.99 -14.87
C THR A 126 -14.50 10.21 -13.71
N GLU A 127 -15.46 9.29 -13.52
CA GLU A 127 -16.47 9.39 -12.45
C GLU A 127 -15.90 8.90 -11.12
N ASP A 128 -16.44 9.38 -9.99
CA ASP A 128 -16.10 8.88 -8.66
C ASP A 128 -16.85 7.57 -8.36
N PHE A 129 -16.19 6.66 -7.64
CA PHE A 129 -16.80 5.42 -7.16
C PHE A 129 -16.61 5.25 -5.66
N GLU A 130 -17.71 5.02 -4.94
CA GLU A 130 -17.75 4.74 -3.51
C GLU A 130 -18.43 3.38 -3.30
N PHE A 131 -17.73 2.46 -2.63
CA PHE A 131 -18.25 1.12 -2.38
C PHE A 131 -18.03 0.71 -0.93
N GLU A 132 -19.03 0.03 -0.38
CA GLU A 132 -18.86 -0.81 0.82
C GLU A 132 -18.01 -2.03 0.46
N SER A 133 -17.39 -2.64 1.47
CA SER A 133 -16.66 -3.88 1.30
C SER A 133 -17.58 -5.00 0.76
N MET A 134 -17.01 -5.87 -0.07
CA MET A 134 -17.72 -6.99 -0.69
C MET A 134 -18.35 -7.94 0.34
N GLU A 135 -17.71 -8.08 1.49
CA GLU A 135 -18.17 -8.86 2.63
C GLU A 135 -18.28 -7.97 3.87
N GLU A 136 -19.16 -8.33 4.79
CA GLU A 136 -19.24 -7.69 6.10
C GLU A 136 -18.00 -8.06 6.92
N GLN A 137 -17.48 -7.09 7.68
CA GLN A 137 -16.42 -7.34 8.65
C GLN A 137 -16.88 -8.37 9.69
N THR A 138 -16.00 -9.30 10.04
CA THR A 138 -16.29 -10.39 10.98
C THR A 138 -15.41 -10.40 12.23
N VAL A 139 -14.31 -9.65 12.23
CA VAL A 139 -13.31 -9.66 13.30
C VAL A 139 -13.31 -8.34 14.09
N THR A 140 -13.22 -8.42 15.42
CA THR A 140 -12.94 -7.28 16.30
C THR A 140 -11.64 -7.54 17.04
N GLU A 141 -10.88 -6.48 17.31
CA GLU A 141 -9.58 -6.58 18.00
C GLU A 141 -8.64 -7.62 17.35
N GLY A 142 -8.68 -7.70 16.02
CA GLY A 142 -7.82 -8.54 15.19
C GLY A 142 -7.81 -8.03 13.75
N TRP A 143 -6.75 -8.37 13.01
CA TRP A 143 -6.60 -7.98 11.61
C TRP A 143 -7.53 -8.76 10.69
N GLU A 144 -8.17 -8.05 9.76
CA GLU A 144 -8.99 -8.60 8.68
C GLU A 144 -8.78 -7.78 7.40
N THR A 145 -8.70 -8.45 6.25
CA THR A 145 -8.60 -7.79 4.94
C THR A 145 -10.01 -7.48 4.42
N MET A 146 -10.26 -6.22 4.09
CA MET A 146 -11.50 -5.76 3.46
C MET A 146 -11.27 -5.54 1.96
N THR A 147 -12.11 -6.13 1.13
CA THR A 147 -12.02 -6.06 -0.34
C THR A 147 -13.17 -5.26 -0.93
N PHE A 148 -12.89 -4.44 -1.95
CA PHE A 148 -13.85 -3.60 -2.67
C PHE A 148 -13.75 -3.86 -4.17
N HIS A 149 -14.87 -3.79 -4.90
CA HIS A 149 -14.91 -4.13 -6.33
C HIS A 149 -15.54 -3.00 -7.16
N TYR A 150 -14.82 -2.59 -8.21
CA TYR A 150 -15.16 -1.45 -9.07
C TYR A 150 -15.39 -1.92 -10.51
N PRO A 151 -16.50 -2.61 -10.82
CA PRO A 151 -16.71 -3.26 -12.12
C PRO A 151 -16.71 -2.28 -13.31
N ASP A 152 -17.14 -1.03 -13.06
CA ASP A 152 -17.33 0.00 -14.08
C ASP A 152 -16.24 1.08 -14.07
N ALA A 153 -15.32 1.06 -13.10
CA ALA A 153 -14.20 2.00 -13.09
C ALA A 153 -13.28 1.73 -14.29
N ALA A 154 -12.83 2.79 -14.94
CA ALA A 154 -11.88 2.74 -16.06
C ALA A 154 -11.06 4.03 -16.10
N GLY A 155 -9.85 3.95 -16.64
CA GLY A 155 -8.88 5.05 -16.63
C GLY A 155 -8.20 5.29 -15.28
N GLU A 156 -7.67 6.50 -15.11
CA GLU A 156 -6.81 6.88 -13.98
C GLU A 156 -7.59 7.54 -12.83
N TYR A 157 -7.27 7.13 -11.59
CA TYR A 157 -7.86 7.65 -10.34
C TYR A 157 -6.75 8.21 -9.44
N PRO A 158 -6.61 9.53 -9.32
CA PRO A 158 -5.52 10.14 -8.54
C PRO A 158 -5.78 10.21 -7.04
N VAL A 159 -7.00 9.93 -6.56
CA VAL A 159 -7.38 10.10 -5.16
C VAL A 159 -8.11 8.86 -4.64
N ILE A 160 -7.80 8.51 -3.39
CA ILE A 160 -8.55 7.51 -2.62
C ILE A 160 -9.17 8.15 -1.38
N ALA A 161 -10.22 7.52 -0.85
CA ALA A 161 -10.71 7.80 0.48
C ALA A 161 -11.00 6.50 1.25
N VAL A 162 -10.59 6.48 2.52
CA VAL A 162 -10.70 5.33 3.41
C VAL A 162 -11.60 5.69 4.58
N MET A 163 -12.68 4.94 4.75
CA MET A 163 -13.68 5.14 5.81
C MET A 163 -13.82 3.85 6.60
N PRO A 164 -12.95 3.62 7.60
CA PRO A 164 -12.79 2.32 8.22
C PRO A 164 -13.87 1.97 9.25
N ASP A 165 -14.70 2.94 9.65
CA ASP A 165 -15.86 2.78 10.53
C ASP A 165 -17.02 3.61 9.98
N PHE A 166 -17.67 3.15 8.91
CA PHE A 166 -18.77 3.88 8.27
C PHE A 166 -20.09 3.65 9.04
N ALA A 167 -20.18 4.24 10.22
CA ALA A 167 -21.32 4.10 11.13
C ALA A 167 -21.50 5.33 12.02
N ASP A 168 -22.73 5.57 12.48
CA ASP A 168 -23.03 6.69 13.37
C ASP A 168 -22.20 6.60 14.67
N PRO A 169 -21.39 7.62 15.01
CA PRO A 169 -20.54 7.57 16.19
C PRO A 169 -21.33 7.76 17.49
N VAL A 170 -22.62 8.14 17.45
CA VAL A 170 -23.48 8.19 18.66
C VAL A 170 -23.60 6.85 19.40
N ASP A 171 -23.18 5.74 18.77
CA ASP A 171 -23.07 4.42 19.39
C ASP A 171 -21.76 4.23 20.20
N LEU A 172 -20.87 5.23 20.24
CA LEU A 172 -19.61 5.20 20.98
C LEU A 172 -19.72 5.96 22.30
N ASP A 173 -19.23 5.34 23.38
CA ASP A 173 -19.13 5.96 24.70
C ASP A 173 -17.79 6.72 24.89
N GLU A 174 -16.78 6.41 24.08
CA GLU A 174 -15.43 7.00 24.09
C GLU A 174 -14.76 6.86 22.71
N ASN A 175 -13.68 7.62 22.49
CA ASN A 175 -12.93 7.57 21.24
C ASN A 175 -12.39 6.15 21.02
N ILE A 176 -12.42 5.67 19.78
CA ILE A 176 -11.90 4.34 19.44
C ILE A 176 -10.62 4.45 18.65
N VAL A 177 -9.76 3.44 18.78
CA VAL A 177 -8.55 3.32 17.99
C VAL A 177 -8.76 2.28 16.91
N ILE A 178 -8.44 2.65 15.68
CA ILE A 178 -8.51 1.82 14.48
C ILE A 178 -7.11 1.76 13.90
N TYR A 179 -6.65 0.57 13.51
CA TYR A 179 -5.40 0.43 12.75
C TYR A 179 -5.70 0.03 11.31
N LEU A 180 -4.94 0.60 10.39
CA LEU A 180 -5.03 0.39 8.96
C LEU A 180 -3.66 0.05 8.41
N ASP A 181 -3.63 -0.86 7.45
CA ASP A 181 -2.40 -1.26 6.80
C ASP A 181 -2.63 -1.86 5.41
N ASN A 182 -1.57 -1.99 4.61
CA ASN A 182 -1.53 -2.70 3.34
C ASN A 182 -2.67 -2.29 2.38
N ILE A 183 -2.74 -1.00 2.04
CA ILE A 183 -3.68 -0.48 1.05
C ILE A 183 -3.18 -0.86 -0.35
N ILE A 184 -3.95 -1.68 -1.05
CA ILE A 184 -3.52 -2.34 -2.30
C ILE A 184 -4.60 -2.22 -3.37
N LEU A 185 -4.18 -2.06 -4.62
CA LEU A 185 -4.99 -2.22 -5.83
C LEU A 185 -4.62 -3.55 -6.51
N SER A 186 -5.59 -4.34 -6.99
CA SER A 186 -5.32 -5.61 -7.66
C SER A 186 -6.31 -5.97 -8.78
N ASP A 187 -5.95 -6.98 -9.58
CA ASP A 187 -6.79 -7.56 -10.64
C ASP A 187 -7.67 -8.74 -10.17
N SER A 188 -7.66 -9.07 -8.87
CA SER A 188 -8.37 -10.24 -8.31
C SER A 188 -9.07 -9.92 -6.98
N PRO A 189 -10.23 -10.54 -6.67
CA PRO A 189 -10.84 -10.40 -5.35
C PRO A 189 -10.07 -11.09 -4.22
N ASP A 190 -9.13 -11.99 -4.56
CA ASP A 190 -8.33 -12.72 -3.57
C ASP A 190 -7.38 -11.77 -2.84
N ASP A 191 -7.18 -12.02 -1.54
CA ASP A 191 -6.26 -11.23 -0.71
C ASP A 191 -4.82 -11.36 -1.23
N PRO A 192 -4.19 -10.27 -1.72
CA PRO A 192 -2.83 -10.30 -2.23
C PRO A 192 -1.81 -10.71 -1.16
N ILE A 193 -1.98 -10.27 0.09
CA ILE A 193 -1.06 -10.56 1.20
C ILE A 193 -1.11 -12.04 1.56
N ALA A 194 -2.31 -12.59 1.72
CA ALA A 194 -2.48 -14.00 2.05
C ALA A 194 -1.95 -14.91 0.92
N THR A 195 -2.25 -14.56 -0.34
CA THR A 195 -1.77 -15.31 -1.52
C THR A 195 -0.25 -15.26 -1.62
N ALA A 196 0.34 -14.09 -1.44
CA ALA A 196 1.78 -13.87 -1.41
C ALA A 196 2.46 -14.67 -0.28
N ALA A 197 1.87 -14.68 0.92
CA ALA A 197 2.38 -15.45 2.06
C ALA A 197 2.38 -16.97 1.77
N GLU A 198 1.32 -17.51 1.16
CA GLU A 198 1.26 -18.93 0.76
C GLU A 198 2.33 -19.30 -0.28
N GLN A 199 2.66 -18.36 -1.17
CA GLN A 199 3.68 -18.53 -2.21
C GLN A 199 5.10 -18.20 -1.73
N ASN A 200 5.24 -17.69 -0.49
CA ASN A 200 6.48 -17.16 0.07
C ASN A 200 7.06 -16.01 -0.79
N GLU A 201 6.15 -15.21 -1.35
CA GLU A 201 6.34 -14.06 -2.23
C GLU A 201 5.70 -12.81 -1.62
N LEU A 202 5.87 -12.58 -0.31
CA LEU A 202 5.36 -11.38 0.37
C LEU A 202 5.67 -10.12 -0.46
N PRO A 203 4.76 -9.13 -0.50
CA PRO A 203 4.91 -7.96 -1.34
C PRO A 203 6.28 -7.30 -1.20
N VAL A 204 6.79 -6.79 -2.31
CA VAL A 204 8.09 -6.11 -2.32
C VAL A 204 7.93 -4.81 -1.55
N HIS A 205 8.24 -4.84 -0.24
CA HIS A 205 8.46 -3.66 0.53
C HIS A 205 9.72 -2.98 0.00
N LEU A 206 9.50 -1.79 -0.55
CA LEU A 206 10.49 -0.91 -1.11
C LEU A 206 10.59 0.30 -0.19
N ALA A 207 11.71 0.47 0.50
CA ALA A 207 12.00 1.73 1.19
C ALA A 207 13.10 2.47 0.46
N LEU A 208 12.86 3.73 0.09
CA LEU A 208 13.89 4.62 -0.44
C LEU A 208 14.23 5.63 0.64
N LYS A 209 15.43 5.61 1.22
CA LYS A 209 15.81 6.51 2.33
C LYS A 209 16.19 7.90 1.83
N GLN A 210 16.14 8.90 2.70
CA GLN A 210 16.67 10.21 2.38
C GLN A 210 18.17 10.15 2.06
N ASN A 211 18.61 10.81 1.00
CA ASN A 211 20.01 10.83 0.61
C ASN A 211 20.85 11.49 1.72
N TYR A 212 22.05 10.96 1.99
CA TYR A 212 22.94 11.54 2.99
C TYR A 212 24.36 11.77 2.45
N PRO A 213 24.94 12.97 2.62
CA PRO A 213 24.33 14.16 3.24
C PRO A 213 23.20 14.79 2.38
N ASN A 214 22.31 15.58 2.98
CA ASN A 214 21.37 16.47 2.26
C ASN A 214 21.17 17.76 3.09
N PRO A 215 21.52 18.98 2.59
CA PRO A 215 22.14 19.25 1.29
C PRO A 215 23.53 18.61 1.10
N PHE A 216 23.92 18.34 -0.14
CA PHE A 216 25.19 17.67 -0.48
C PHE A 216 26.10 18.51 -1.40
N ASN A 217 27.40 18.18 -1.45
CA ASN A 217 28.39 18.83 -2.33
C ASN A 217 29.64 17.94 -2.58
N PRO A 218 29.97 17.58 -3.83
CA PRO A 218 29.04 17.29 -4.93
C PRO A 218 28.51 15.85 -4.85
N THR A 219 28.88 15.10 -3.80
CA THR A 219 28.55 13.68 -3.66
C THR A 219 27.57 13.41 -2.53
N THR A 220 26.69 12.45 -2.73
CA THR A 220 25.80 11.87 -1.71
C THR A 220 25.68 10.36 -1.92
N ASN A 221 25.22 9.66 -0.90
CA ASN A 221 24.77 8.29 -1.04
C ASN A 221 23.23 8.25 -1.00
N ILE A 222 22.66 7.40 -1.84
CA ILE A 222 21.22 7.07 -1.86
C ILE A 222 21.10 5.64 -1.35
N ARG A 223 20.28 5.43 -0.33
CA ARG A 223 20.06 4.11 0.26
C ARG A 223 18.64 3.66 0.00
N PHE A 224 18.46 2.37 -0.24
CA PHE A 224 17.15 1.77 -0.32
C PHE A 224 17.19 0.35 0.23
N GLU A 225 16.02 -0.19 0.54
CA GLU A 225 15.85 -1.52 1.12
C GLU A 225 14.80 -2.27 0.31
N LEU A 226 15.05 -3.57 0.14
CA LEU A 226 14.13 -4.51 -0.48
C LEU A 226 13.88 -5.64 0.52
N ASN A 227 12.63 -5.98 0.80
CA ASN A 227 12.31 -7.18 1.60
C ASN A 227 12.30 -8.48 0.77
N SER A 228 12.22 -8.38 -0.56
CA SER A 228 12.23 -9.49 -1.53
C SER A 228 13.17 -9.18 -2.71
N SER A 229 13.37 -10.13 -3.64
CA SER A 229 14.28 -9.91 -4.77
C SER A 229 13.56 -9.30 -5.96
N ASP A 230 14.08 -8.23 -6.56
CA ASP A 230 13.45 -7.61 -7.72
C ASP A 230 14.45 -6.92 -8.66
N HIS A 231 14.01 -6.57 -9.87
CA HIS A 231 14.69 -5.65 -10.76
C HIS A 231 14.41 -4.21 -10.36
N VAL A 232 15.49 -3.45 -10.20
CA VAL A 232 15.45 -2.08 -9.72
C VAL A 232 15.98 -1.12 -10.77
N THR A 233 15.31 0.01 -10.94
CA THR A 233 15.81 1.16 -11.69
C THR A 233 15.87 2.38 -10.77
N LEU A 234 17.02 3.06 -10.71
CA LEU A 234 17.20 4.28 -9.94
C LEU A 234 17.60 5.42 -10.88
N ASN A 235 16.71 6.40 -11.03
CA ASN A 235 16.89 7.53 -11.92
C ASN A 235 17.00 8.84 -11.13
N VAL A 236 17.72 9.83 -11.67
CA VAL A 236 17.80 11.19 -11.14
C VAL A 236 17.21 12.17 -12.15
N TYR A 237 16.39 13.11 -11.68
CA TYR A 237 15.65 14.09 -12.46
C TYR A 237 15.90 15.51 -11.96
N ASP A 238 15.78 16.50 -12.84
CA ASP A 238 15.71 17.90 -12.47
C ASP A 238 14.29 18.34 -12.08
N ILE A 239 14.12 19.62 -11.75
CA ILE A 239 12.83 20.19 -11.36
C ILE A 239 11.81 20.28 -12.51
N GLN A 240 12.26 20.11 -13.76
CA GLN A 240 11.38 20.02 -14.92
C GLN A 240 10.96 18.57 -15.22
N GLY A 241 11.36 17.62 -14.38
CA GLY A 241 11.12 16.19 -14.61
C GLY A 241 11.99 15.59 -15.72
N GLN A 242 13.03 16.29 -16.18
CA GLN A 242 13.95 15.72 -17.16
C GLN A 242 14.93 14.78 -16.47
N ARG A 243 15.03 13.54 -16.95
CA ARG A 243 16.01 12.57 -16.44
C ARG A 243 17.43 13.03 -16.75
N ILE A 244 18.20 13.29 -15.71
CA ILE A 244 19.60 13.69 -15.77
C ILE A 244 20.52 12.48 -15.94
N THR A 245 20.28 11.42 -15.16
CA THR A 245 21.07 10.19 -15.23
C THR A 245 20.29 9.00 -14.68
N THR A 246 20.77 7.80 -15.01
CA THR A 246 20.32 6.53 -14.45
C THR A 246 21.47 5.93 -13.66
N LEU A 247 21.27 5.72 -12.36
CA LEU A 247 22.27 5.19 -11.43
C LEU A 247 22.23 3.66 -11.34
N ILE A 248 21.03 3.08 -11.46
CA ILE A 248 20.79 1.63 -11.61
C ILE A 248 19.82 1.48 -12.78
N ASN A 249 20.11 0.58 -13.71
CA ASN A 249 19.28 0.37 -14.90
C ASN A 249 18.75 -1.06 -14.96
N ASN A 250 17.53 -1.26 -14.46
CA ASN A 250 16.82 -2.55 -14.46
C ASN A 250 17.71 -3.72 -14.00
N GLU A 251 18.39 -3.55 -12.86
CA GLU A 251 19.31 -4.55 -12.31
C GLU A 251 18.63 -5.40 -11.25
N PHE A 252 18.82 -6.71 -11.31
CA PHE A 252 18.33 -7.64 -10.28
C PHE A 252 19.08 -7.45 -8.95
N ARG A 253 18.34 -7.28 -7.86
CA ARG A 253 18.83 -7.08 -6.49
C ARG A 253 18.18 -8.08 -5.55
N ASN A 254 18.97 -8.61 -4.63
CA ASN A 254 18.49 -9.50 -3.56
C ASN A 254 17.90 -8.67 -2.40
N PRO A 255 17.18 -9.32 -1.45
CA PRO A 255 16.69 -8.66 -0.25
C PRO A 255 17.81 -8.03 0.57
N GLY A 256 17.50 -6.96 1.29
CA GLY A 256 18.37 -6.22 2.19
C GLY A 256 18.62 -4.78 1.76
N GLU A 257 19.49 -4.11 2.50
CA GLU A 257 19.89 -2.74 2.24
C GLU A 257 20.89 -2.63 1.07
N HIS A 258 20.66 -1.63 0.22
CA HIS A 258 21.52 -1.26 -0.91
C HIS A 258 21.92 0.21 -0.79
N GLU A 259 23.15 0.52 -1.19
CA GLU A 259 23.66 1.89 -1.24
C GLU A 259 24.21 2.20 -2.64
N VAL A 260 23.83 3.36 -3.17
CA VAL A 260 24.26 3.86 -4.48
C VAL A 260 24.93 5.21 -4.31
N HIS A 261 26.16 5.32 -4.82
CA HIS A 261 26.89 6.58 -4.81
C HIS A 261 26.46 7.48 -5.97
N PHE A 262 26.12 8.73 -5.67
CA PHE A 262 25.82 9.75 -6.68
C PHE A 262 26.83 10.90 -6.59
N ASN A 263 27.49 11.18 -7.71
CA ASN A 263 28.35 12.36 -7.89
C ASN A 263 27.69 13.32 -8.89
N ALA A 264 27.30 14.50 -8.40
CA ALA A 264 26.66 15.56 -9.17
C ALA A 264 27.65 16.59 -9.73
N GLU A 265 28.93 16.24 -9.87
CA GLU A 265 29.93 17.12 -10.47
C GLU A 265 29.49 17.60 -11.86
N GLY A 266 29.55 18.92 -12.07
CA GLY A 266 29.06 19.56 -13.30
C GLY A 266 27.59 19.98 -13.29
N LEU A 267 26.76 19.50 -12.35
CA LEU A 267 25.38 19.96 -12.21
C LEU A 267 25.29 21.31 -11.47
N PRO A 268 24.34 22.21 -11.81
CA PRO A 268 24.12 23.45 -11.07
C PRO A 268 23.56 23.20 -9.66
N SER A 269 23.79 24.11 -8.71
CA SER A 269 23.11 24.04 -7.41
C SER A 269 21.61 24.15 -7.57
N GLY A 270 20.85 23.38 -6.79
CA GLY A 270 19.40 23.33 -6.93
C GLY A 270 18.78 22.08 -6.30
N LYS A 271 17.47 21.97 -6.44
CA LYS A 271 16.72 20.76 -6.10
C LYS A 271 16.77 19.77 -7.25
N TYR A 272 16.86 18.50 -6.90
CA TYR A 272 16.78 17.35 -7.79
C TYR A 272 15.88 16.31 -7.17
N PHE A 273 15.39 15.40 -7.99
CA PHE A 273 14.59 14.27 -7.55
C PHE A 273 15.30 12.98 -7.92
N TYR A 274 15.19 11.95 -7.09
CA TYR A 274 15.62 10.61 -7.41
C TYR A 274 14.46 9.66 -7.20
N ARG A 275 14.25 8.77 -8.17
CA ARG A 275 13.13 7.83 -8.21
C ARG A 275 13.65 6.42 -8.31
N LEU A 276 13.21 5.58 -7.38
CA LEU A 276 13.47 4.16 -7.33
C LEU A 276 12.23 3.42 -7.83
N GLU A 277 12.39 2.62 -8.85
CA GLU A 277 11.33 1.84 -9.50
C GLU A 277 11.66 0.36 -9.33
N THR A 278 10.65 -0.41 -8.92
CA THR A 278 10.62 -1.88 -8.86
C THR A 278 9.55 -2.39 -9.82
N SER A 279 9.29 -3.71 -9.83
CA SER A 279 8.18 -4.26 -10.61
C SER A 279 6.81 -3.84 -10.06
N GLU A 280 6.70 -3.55 -8.77
CA GLU A 280 5.43 -3.28 -8.08
C GLU A 280 5.24 -1.81 -7.66
N ARG A 281 6.33 -1.10 -7.33
CA ARG A 281 6.27 0.25 -6.75
C ARG A 281 7.33 1.20 -7.31
N SER A 282 7.00 2.49 -7.29
CA SER A 282 7.90 3.61 -7.59
C SER A 282 7.89 4.59 -6.42
N ILE A 283 9.06 4.95 -5.88
CA ILE A 283 9.19 5.93 -4.79
C ILE A 283 10.12 7.05 -5.23
N THR A 284 9.70 8.29 -5.04
CA THR A 284 10.48 9.48 -5.40
C THR A 284 10.84 10.30 -4.17
N ARG A 285 12.09 10.76 -4.09
CA ARG A 285 12.55 11.68 -3.05
C ARG A 285 13.33 12.86 -3.62
N ALA A 286 13.38 13.94 -2.84
CA ALA A 286 14.03 15.19 -3.23
C ALA A 286 15.37 15.38 -2.51
N MET A 287 16.39 15.79 -3.26
CA MET A 287 17.73 16.11 -2.77
C MET A 287 18.15 17.53 -3.17
N THR A 288 18.98 18.19 -2.34
CA THR A 288 19.45 19.55 -2.59
C THR A 288 20.97 19.58 -2.79
N LEU A 289 21.43 19.97 -3.98
CA LEU A 289 22.84 20.19 -4.28
C LEU A 289 23.22 21.64 -3.94
N VAL A 290 24.23 21.80 -3.09
CA VAL A 290 24.83 23.11 -2.76
C VAL A 290 26.29 23.14 -3.21
N LYS A 291 26.76 24.29 -3.67
CA LYS A 291 28.16 24.50 -4.05
C LYS A 291 28.83 25.49 -3.10
#